data_AF-A0A923Y7Y7-F1
#
_entry.id   AF-A0A923Y7Y7-F1
#
_cell.length_a   1.000
_cell.length_b   1.000
_cell.length_c   1.000
_cell.angle_alpha   90.00
_cell.angle_beta   90.00
_cell.angle_gamma   90.00
#
_symmetry.space_group_name_H-M   'P 1'
#
loop_
_entity.id
_entity.type
_entity.pdbx_description
1 polymer ?
#
loop_
_entity_poly.entity_id
_entity_poly.type
_entity_poly.pdbx_seq_one_letter_code
_entity_poly.pdbx_strand_id
1 'polypeptide(L)'
;MQIHFNASRGQPFSGPQASQIVAGGSAGGASIIDATCATRPVHAPAPARQRHAIGGFTLIELLAVVSMAGALTGVALPTFEGQMQRMRRTDALVSMMQVQAAQERFRSNGVRYGSLADIGMPGVSPAGHYGLQALSADEDGYNVLATATGTQARDAACRNLSLHMAGANISYASGPDATVANPDSVNRKCWNL
;
A
#
# COMPACT_ATOMS: atom_id res chain seq x y z
N MET A 1 19.65 35.22 -21.25
CA MET A 1 20.01 33.92 -20.65
C MET A 1 19.21 32.86 -21.38
N GLN A 2 19.85 32.17 -22.32
CA GLN A 2 19.20 31.34 -23.35
C GLN A 2 19.41 29.87 -22.98
N ILE A 3 18.33 29.13 -22.77
CA ILE A 3 18.36 27.72 -22.36
C ILE A 3 18.12 26.83 -23.57
N HIS A 4 19.15 26.09 -23.96
CA HIS A 4 19.11 25.06 -25.01
C HIS A 4 18.44 23.78 -24.47
N PHE A 5 17.42 23.28 -25.17
CA PHE A 5 16.84 21.96 -24.96
C PHE A 5 17.53 20.93 -25.88
N ASN A 6 18.10 19.87 -25.31
CA ASN A 6 18.68 18.74 -26.03
C ASN A 6 17.77 17.52 -25.89
N ALA A 7 17.22 17.05 -27.01
CA ALA A 7 16.35 15.89 -27.08
C ALA A 7 17.14 14.66 -27.54
N SER A 8 17.34 13.68 -26.65
CA SER A 8 17.94 12.39 -27.01
C SER A 8 17.09 11.21 -26.53
N ARG A 9 16.45 10.58 -27.53
CA ARG A 9 16.25 9.13 -27.77
C ARG A 9 15.69 8.27 -26.64
N GLY A 10 14.45 7.81 -26.86
CA GLY A 10 13.85 6.69 -26.14
C GLY A 10 14.49 5.34 -26.48
N GLN A 11 14.48 4.43 -25.50
CA GLN A 11 14.84 3.02 -25.67
C GLN A 11 13.60 2.14 -25.47
N PRO A 12 13.40 1.09 -26.28
CA PRO A 12 12.31 0.13 -26.11
C PRO A 12 12.69 -1.03 -25.16
N PHE A 13 11.73 -1.41 -24.32
CA PHE A 13 11.77 -2.58 -23.43
C PHE A 13 11.74 -3.90 -24.22
N SER A 14 12.65 -4.81 -23.89
CA SER A 14 12.70 -6.18 -24.41
C SER A 14 11.98 -7.16 -23.48
N GLY A 15 11.05 -7.95 -24.03
CA GLY A 15 10.39 -9.07 -23.33
C GLY A 15 11.16 -10.40 -23.51
N PRO A 16 10.86 -11.43 -22.70
CA PRO A 16 11.57 -12.72 -22.74
C PRO A 16 11.11 -13.61 -23.91
N GLN A 17 12.07 -14.25 -24.57
CA GLN A 17 11.86 -15.16 -25.71
C GLN A 17 11.47 -16.57 -25.25
N ALA A 18 10.45 -17.13 -25.90
CA ALA A 18 10.08 -18.53 -25.82
C ALA A 18 10.80 -19.33 -26.92
N SER A 19 11.65 -20.29 -26.53
CA SER A 19 12.29 -21.23 -27.46
C SER A 19 11.42 -22.47 -27.66
N GLN A 20 11.03 -22.71 -28.91
CA GLN A 20 10.42 -23.96 -29.38
C GLN A 20 11.51 -24.95 -29.79
N ILE A 21 11.37 -26.23 -29.41
CA ILE A 21 12.20 -27.33 -29.90
C ILE A 21 11.36 -28.22 -30.82
N VAL A 22 11.89 -28.42 -32.02
CA VAL A 22 11.37 -29.17 -33.17
C VAL A 22 11.52 -30.67 -32.94
N ALA A 23 10.46 -31.44 -33.25
CA ALA A 23 10.50 -32.90 -33.36
C ALA A 23 10.58 -33.30 -34.85
N GLY A 24 11.71 -33.90 -35.25
CA GLY A 24 11.90 -34.51 -36.56
C GLY A 24 12.15 -36.02 -36.38
N GLY A 25 11.38 -36.85 -37.08
CA GLY A 25 11.48 -38.30 -37.03
C GLY A 25 12.56 -38.89 -37.93
N SER A 26 12.83 -40.18 -37.75
CA SER A 26 13.27 -41.08 -38.82
C SER A 26 13.14 -42.52 -38.35
N ALA A 27 12.40 -43.31 -39.12
CA ALA A 27 12.27 -44.75 -38.98
C ALA A 27 13.19 -45.43 -40.01
N GLY A 28 13.95 -46.41 -39.54
CA GLY A 28 14.80 -47.31 -40.33
C GLY A 28 15.59 -48.13 -39.31
N GLY A 29 15.80 -49.42 -39.41
CA GLY A 29 15.67 -50.42 -40.46
C GLY A 29 16.33 -51.68 -39.87
N ALA A 30 15.84 -52.84 -40.27
CA ALA A 30 16.02 -54.12 -39.58
C ALA A 30 17.46 -54.70 -39.61
N SER A 31 17.71 -55.60 -38.64
CA SER A 31 18.48 -56.87 -38.73
C SER A 31 19.96 -56.75 -39.10
N ILE A 32 20.93 -57.39 -38.46
CA ILE A 32 21.20 -58.79 -38.13
C ILE A 32 22.51 -58.75 -37.34
N ILE A 33 22.73 -59.55 -36.29
CA ILE A 33 23.87 -60.48 -36.15
C ILE A 33 23.89 -61.13 -34.77
N ASP A 34 23.91 -62.45 -34.85
CA ASP A 34 24.12 -63.48 -33.86
C ASP A 34 25.53 -63.40 -33.27
N ALA A 35 25.66 -63.50 -31.94
CA ALA A 35 26.89 -63.88 -31.25
C ALA A 35 26.55 -64.27 -29.80
N THR A 36 26.27 -65.55 -29.63
CA THR A 36 26.25 -66.21 -28.32
C THR A 36 27.65 -66.10 -27.69
N CYS A 37 27.81 -65.28 -26.66
CA CYS A 37 28.88 -65.43 -25.69
C CYS A 37 28.31 -65.27 -24.28
N ALA A 38 28.20 -66.40 -23.59
CA ALA A 38 27.77 -66.48 -22.21
C ALA A 38 28.66 -65.59 -21.32
N THR A 39 28.13 -64.43 -20.94
CA THR A 39 28.62 -63.69 -19.77
C THR A 39 27.57 -63.85 -18.68
N ARG A 40 28.01 -64.43 -17.56
CA ARG A 40 27.20 -64.58 -16.35
C ARG A 40 26.71 -63.19 -15.94
N PRO A 41 25.42 -62.97 -15.64
CA PRO A 41 24.99 -61.71 -15.08
C PRO A 41 25.68 -61.57 -13.73
N VAL A 42 26.67 -60.68 -13.64
CA VAL A 42 27.06 -60.11 -12.36
C VAL A 42 25.82 -59.39 -11.86
N HIS A 43 25.13 -59.97 -10.88
CA HIS A 43 24.08 -59.30 -10.15
C HIS A 43 24.74 -58.13 -9.43
N ALA A 44 24.84 -56.98 -10.11
CA ALA A 44 25.11 -55.73 -9.43
C ALA A 44 23.99 -55.58 -8.39
N PRO A 45 24.30 -55.36 -7.10
CA PRO A 45 23.26 -55.02 -6.16
C PRO A 45 22.57 -53.78 -6.72
N ALA A 46 21.25 -53.87 -6.94
CA ALA A 46 20.45 -52.72 -7.28
C ALA A 46 20.83 -51.58 -6.33
N PRO A 47 21.04 -50.34 -6.79
CA PRO A 47 21.34 -49.25 -5.89
C PRO A 47 20.22 -49.23 -4.86
N ALA A 48 20.57 -49.44 -3.58
CA ALA A 48 19.62 -49.36 -2.51
C ALA A 48 18.98 -47.98 -2.64
N ARG A 49 17.73 -47.94 -3.10
CA ARG A 49 16.98 -46.70 -3.24
C ARG A 49 16.98 -46.10 -1.85
N GLN A 50 17.85 -45.12 -1.63
CA GLN A 50 17.84 -44.31 -0.43
C GLN A 50 16.47 -43.65 -0.43
N ARG A 51 15.53 -44.28 0.28
CA ARG A 51 14.32 -43.64 0.70
C ARG A 51 14.84 -42.50 1.55
N HIS A 52 14.88 -41.30 0.97
CA HIS A 52 15.00 -40.09 1.77
C HIS A 52 13.87 -40.20 2.78
N ALA A 53 14.23 -40.51 4.02
CA ALA A 53 13.29 -40.45 5.11
C ALA A 53 12.80 -39.01 5.11
N ILE A 54 11.54 -38.80 4.74
CA ILE A 54 10.90 -37.51 4.94
C ILE A 54 10.89 -37.34 6.45
N GLY A 55 11.79 -36.50 6.96
CA GLY A 55 11.91 -36.21 8.38
C GLY A 55 10.60 -35.57 8.87
N GLY A 56 10.12 -36.02 10.02
CA GLY A 56 9.04 -35.32 10.73
C GLY A 56 9.60 -34.12 11.49
N PHE A 57 8.80 -33.06 11.61
CA PHE A 57 9.13 -31.90 12.47
C PHE A 57 9.19 -32.33 13.93
N THR A 58 10.19 -31.85 14.66
CA THR A 58 10.28 -32.10 16.11
C THR A 58 9.46 -31.07 16.90
N LEU A 59 8.98 -31.44 18.09
CA LEU A 59 8.26 -30.51 18.96
C LEU A 59 9.14 -29.31 19.37
N ILE A 60 10.43 -29.54 19.59
CA ILE A 60 11.38 -28.48 19.94
C ILE A 60 11.62 -27.52 18.77
N GLU A 61 11.62 -28.01 17.54
CA GLU A 61 11.74 -27.18 16.33
C GLU A 61 10.54 -26.26 16.16
N LEU A 62 9.32 -26.78 16.40
CA LEU A 62 8.12 -25.96 16.37
C LEU A 62 8.14 -24.89 17.47
N LEU A 63 8.57 -25.24 18.69
CA LEU A 63 8.68 -24.27 19.78
C LEU A 63 9.70 -23.16 19.48
N ALA A 64 10.85 -23.51 18.88
CA ALA A 64 11.83 -22.52 18.45
C ALA A 64 11.23 -21.56 17.42
N VAL A 65 10.56 -22.08 16.37
CA VAL A 65 9.94 -21.26 15.32
C VAL A 65 8.86 -20.33 15.88
N VAL A 66 7.95 -20.84 16.72
CA VAL A 66 6.88 -20.03 17.31
C VAL A 66 7.44 -18.97 18.24
N SER A 67 8.51 -19.28 18.99
CA SER A 67 9.14 -18.29 19.86
C SER A 67 9.75 -17.12 19.07
N MET A 68 10.41 -17.41 17.94
CA MET A 68 10.96 -16.38 17.04
C MET A 68 9.84 -15.60 16.34
N ALA A 69 8.82 -16.27 15.83
CA ALA A 69 7.68 -15.62 15.19
C ALA A 69 6.96 -14.67 16.15
N GLY A 70 6.69 -15.10 17.39
CA GLY A 70 6.07 -14.27 18.42
C GLY A 70 6.89 -13.02 18.75
N ALA A 71 8.21 -13.16 18.85
CA ALA A 71 9.11 -12.02 19.07
C ALA A 71 9.04 -10.99 17.93
N LEU A 72 9.03 -11.45 16.67
CA LEU A 72 8.91 -10.58 15.51
C LEU A 72 7.54 -9.90 15.43
N THR A 73 6.46 -10.64 15.67
CA THR A 73 5.10 -10.08 15.64
C THR A 73 4.90 -9.00 16.69
N GLY A 74 5.48 -9.15 17.89
CA GLY A 74 5.37 -8.16 18.97
C GLY A 74 5.85 -6.76 18.58
N VAL A 75 6.88 -6.66 17.74
CA VAL A 75 7.40 -5.37 17.24
C VAL A 75 6.78 -4.95 15.90
N ALA A 76 6.45 -5.91 15.04
CA ALA A 76 5.96 -5.64 13.68
C ALA A 76 4.49 -5.16 13.67
N LEU A 77 3.65 -5.66 14.57
CA LEU A 77 2.23 -5.32 14.55
C LEU A 77 1.93 -3.85 14.89
N PRO A 78 2.40 -3.27 16.02
CA PRO A 78 2.11 -1.87 16.35
C PRO A 78 2.71 -0.90 15.32
N THR A 79 3.86 -1.25 14.74
CA THR A 79 4.48 -0.43 13.68
C THR A 79 3.65 -0.45 12.41
N PHE A 80 3.13 -1.62 11.99
CA PHE A 80 2.25 -1.74 10.84
C PHE A 80 0.92 -0.98 11.02
N GLU A 81 0.28 -1.08 12.19
CA GLU A 81 -0.95 -0.34 12.48
C GLU A 81 -0.74 1.18 12.36
N GLY A 82 0.39 1.70 12.87
CA GLY A 82 0.73 3.10 12.73
C GLY A 82 0.93 3.55 11.27
N GLN A 83 1.55 2.70 10.43
CA GLN A 83 1.68 2.99 8.99
C GLN A 83 0.32 3.00 8.29
N MET A 84 -0.55 2.05 8.61
CA MET A 84 -1.91 2.01 8.05
C MET A 84 -2.72 3.25 8.45
N GLN A 85 -2.62 3.69 9.72
CA GLN A 85 -3.26 4.92 10.19
C GLN A 85 -2.74 6.14 9.42
N ARG A 86 -1.42 6.24 9.23
CA ARG A 86 -0.79 7.33 8.46
C ARG A 86 -1.26 7.33 7.00
N MET A 87 -1.30 6.18 6.34
CA MET A 87 -1.84 6.07 4.98
C MET A 87 -3.29 6.54 4.92
N ARG A 88 -4.13 6.14 5.87
CA ARG A 88 -5.54 6.54 5.88
C ARG A 88 -5.73 8.03 6.17
N ARG A 89 -4.84 8.70 6.91
CA ARG A 89 -4.89 10.17 7.03
C ARG A 89 -4.73 10.87 5.68
N THR A 90 -4.10 10.24 4.68
CA THR A 90 -4.05 10.81 3.32
C THR A 90 -5.45 10.92 2.70
N ASP A 91 -6.38 10.05 3.06
CA ASP A 91 -7.78 10.12 2.62
C ASP A 91 -8.47 11.40 3.15
N ALA A 92 -8.21 11.76 4.41
CA ALA A 92 -8.65 13.05 4.96
C ALA A 92 -8.05 14.22 4.20
N LEU A 93 -6.73 14.20 3.94
CA LEU A 93 -6.04 15.25 3.19
C LEU A 93 -6.62 15.41 1.77
N VAL A 94 -6.81 14.31 1.04
CA VAL A 94 -7.43 14.31 -0.30
C VAL A 94 -8.80 14.95 -0.25
N SER A 95 -9.64 14.56 0.71
CA SER A 95 -10.98 15.14 0.84
C SER A 95 -10.95 16.63 1.18
N MET A 96 -10.02 17.08 2.03
CA MET A 96 -9.85 18.50 2.31
C MET A 96 -9.39 19.27 1.08
N MET A 97 -8.42 18.75 0.30
CA MET A 97 -7.99 19.38 -0.95
C MET A 97 -9.13 19.49 -1.97
N GLN A 98 -10.01 18.49 -2.03
CA GLN A 98 -11.23 18.54 -2.84
C GLN A 98 -12.18 19.64 -2.35
N VAL A 99 -12.38 19.77 -1.03
CA VAL A 99 -13.13 20.89 -0.45
C VAL A 99 -12.49 22.23 -0.82
N GLN A 100 -11.17 22.39 -0.70
CA GLN A 100 -10.50 23.64 -1.07
C GLN A 100 -10.74 24.01 -2.54
N ALA A 101 -10.59 23.03 -3.46
CA ALA A 101 -10.83 23.25 -4.87
C ALA A 101 -12.30 23.56 -5.19
N ALA A 102 -13.25 22.92 -4.49
CA ALA A 102 -14.67 23.18 -4.64
C ALA A 102 -15.07 24.55 -4.09
N GLN A 103 -14.49 24.97 -2.96
CA GLN A 103 -14.65 26.30 -2.39
C GLN A 103 -14.14 27.41 -3.33
N GLU A 104 -13.00 27.21 -3.97
CA GLU A 104 -12.47 28.17 -4.95
C GLU A 104 -13.40 28.32 -6.18
N ARG A 105 -13.91 27.18 -6.68
CA ARG A 105 -14.92 27.19 -7.77
C ARG A 105 -16.23 27.82 -7.35
N PHE A 106 -16.61 27.70 -6.09
CA PHE A 106 -17.82 28.33 -5.56
C PHE A 106 -17.64 29.84 -5.45
N ARG A 107 -16.46 30.29 -4.96
CA ARG A 107 -16.09 31.71 -4.86
C ARG A 107 -15.85 32.40 -6.20
N SER A 108 -15.55 31.68 -7.28
CA SER A 108 -15.47 32.34 -8.58
C SER A 108 -16.81 32.94 -9.04
N ASN A 109 -17.93 32.47 -8.46
CA ASN A 109 -19.29 32.92 -8.79
C ASN A 109 -19.97 33.72 -7.66
N GLY A 110 -19.28 33.98 -6.53
CA GLY A 110 -19.89 34.62 -5.36
C GLY A 110 -18.85 35.16 -4.36
N VAL A 111 -19.30 35.91 -3.36
CA VAL A 111 -18.39 36.64 -2.44
C VAL A 111 -18.01 35.82 -1.20
N ARG A 112 -18.67 34.68 -0.96
CA ARG A 112 -18.54 33.87 0.25
C ARG A 112 -18.16 32.42 -0.03
N TYR A 113 -17.58 31.77 0.97
CA TYR A 113 -17.45 30.32 1.04
C TYR A 113 -18.79 29.65 1.36
N GLY A 114 -18.96 28.41 0.91
CA GLY A 114 -20.19 27.63 1.07
C GLY A 114 -20.08 26.53 2.12
N SER A 115 -21.23 26.02 2.58
CA SER A 115 -21.27 24.74 3.31
C SER A 115 -20.86 23.58 2.39
N LEU A 116 -20.65 22.38 2.94
CA LEU A 116 -20.35 21.19 2.11
C LEU A 116 -21.44 20.91 1.07
N ALA A 117 -22.70 21.18 1.40
CA ALA A 117 -23.82 21.01 0.48
C ALA A 117 -23.78 22.03 -0.67
N ASP A 118 -23.46 23.30 -0.39
CA ASP A 118 -23.40 24.37 -1.39
C ASP A 118 -22.31 24.10 -2.44
N ILE A 119 -21.19 23.52 -2.02
CA ILE A 119 -20.06 23.18 -2.89
C ILE A 119 -20.15 21.77 -3.49
N GLY A 120 -21.25 21.04 -3.24
CA GLY A 120 -21.48 19.69 -3.78
C GLY A 120 -20.52 18.62 -3.23
N MET A 121 -19.99 18.80 -2.03
CA MET A 121 -19.07 17.86 -1.39
C MET A 121 -19.80 16.89 -0.44
N PRO A 122 -19.51 15.59 -0.50
CA PRO A 122 -20.06 14.64 0.46
C PRO A 122 -19.48 14.87 1.86
N GLY A 123 -20.27 14.54 2.89
CA GLY A 123 -19.84 14.56 4.30
C GLY A 123 -18.95 13.38 4.71
N VAL A 124 -18.32 12.71 3.76
CA VAL A 124 -17.47 11.53 3.99
C VAL A 124 -16.28 11.56 3.03
N SER A 125 -15.14 11.06 3.48
CA SER A 125 -13.95 10.93 2.64
C SER A 125 -14.11 9.83 1.59
N PRO A 126 -13.37 9.90 0.45
CA PRO A 126 -13.49 8.93 -0.64
C PRO A 126 -13.32 7.46 -0.22
N ALA A 127 -12.38 7.14 0.68
CA ALA A 127 -12.19 5.78 1.19
C ALA A 127 -13.03 5.47 2.44
N GLY A 128 -13.85 6.42 2.91
CA GLY A 128 -14.79 6.24 4.03
C GLY A 128 -14.13 6.17 5.41
N HIS A 129 -12.88 6.59 5.54
CA HIS A 129 -12.15 6.58 6.82
C HIS A 129 -12.40 7.83 7.68
N TYR A 130 -12.98 8.88 7.10
CA TYR A 130 -13.29 10.13 7.78
C TYR A 130 -14.69 10.62 7.43
N GLY A 131 -15.40 11.17 8.41
CA GLY A 131 -16.56 12.03 8.21
C GLY A 131 -16.11 13.49 8.09
N LEU A 132 -16.73 14.25 7.20
CA LEU A 132 -16.40 15.65 6.93
C LEU A 132 -17.54 16.56 7.39
N GLN A 133 -17.16 17.68 8.00
CA GLN A 133 -18.08 18.73 8.40
C GLN A 133 -17.45 20.10 8.12
N ALA A 134 -18.22 21.02 7.55
CA ALA A 134 -17.88 22.44 7.56
C ALA A 134 -18.37 23.02 8.89
N LEU A 135 -17.44 23.46 9.75
CA LEU A 135 -17.75 24.10 11.03
C LEU A 135 -18.14 25.58 10.84
N SER A 136 -17.50 26.24 9.87
CA SER A 136 -17.84 27.59 9.43
C SER A 136 -17.52 27.75 7.95
N ALA A 137 -18.28 28.61 7.27
CA ALA A 137 -18.04 29.05 5.90
C ALA A 137 -18.74 30.40 5.71
N ASP A 138 -17.96 31.46 5.51
CA ASP A 138 -18.43 32.84 5.40
C ASP A 138 -17.61 33.60 4.33
N GLU A 139 -17.64 34.93 4.34
CA GLU A 139 -16.92 35.77 3.37
C GLU A 139 -15.40 35.77 3.59
N ASP A 140 -14.97 35.60 4.83
CA ASP A 140 -13.58 35.73 5.27
C ASP A 140 -12.85 34.39 5.24
N GLY A 141 -13.57 33.28 5.38
CA GLY A 141 -12.94 31.97 5.49
C GLY A 141 -13.88 30.79 5.61
N TYR A 142 -13.28 29.63 5.82
CA TYR A 142 -13.98 28.42 6.21
C TYR A 142 -13.14 27.56 7.12
N ASN A 143 -13.79 26.69 7.89
CA ASN A 143 -13.16 25.68 8.70
C ASN A 143 -13.81 24.33 8.42
N VAL A 144 -13.00 23.35 8.03
CA VAL A 144 -13.45 21.99 7.73
C VAL A 144 -12.80 21.04 8.71
N LEU A 145 -13.63 20.19 9.32
CA LEU A 145 -13.24 19.15 10.26
C LEU A 145 -13.42 17.78 9.61
N ALA A 146 -12.36 16.98 9.58
CA ALA A 146 -12.39 15.56 9.28
C ALA A 146 -12.27 14.75 10.57
N THR A 147 -13.28 13.92 10.85
CA THR A 147 -13.36 13.07 12.04
C THR A 147 -13.17 11.61 11.64
N ALA A 148 -12.16 10.94 12.18
CA ALA A 148 -11.86 9.55 11.91
C ALA A 148 -13.01 8.62 12.34
N THR A 149 -13.36 7.68 11.46
CA THR A 149 -14.41 6.68 11.67
C THR A 149 -13.85 5.26 11.65
N GLY A 150 -14.67 4.28 12.04
CA GLY A 150 -14.31 2.86 11.99
C GLY A 150 -12.97 2.55 12.70
N THR A 151 -12.11 1.78 12.03
CA THR A 151 -10.79 1.42 12.59
C THR A 151 -9.81 2.60 12.66
N GLN A 152 -10.03 3.67 11.88
CA GLN A 152 -9.19 4.88 11.95
C GLN A 152 -9.41 5.64 13.26
N ALA A 153 -10.56 5.50 13.91
CA ALA A 153 -10.83 6.13 15.21
C ALA A 153 -9.86 5.70 16.34
N ARG A 154 -9.09 4.62 16.15
CA ARG A 154 -8.01 4.17 17.05
C ARG A 154 -6.78 5.09 17.00
N ASP A 155 -6.66 5.92 15.98
CA ASP A 155 -5.64 6.95 15.85
C ASP A 155 -5.95 8.14 16.78
N ALA A 156 -5.95 7.88 18.08
CA ALA A 156 -6.57 8.75 19.07
C ALA A 156 -6.00 10.17 19.08
N ALA A 157 -4.69 10.34 18.92
CA ALA A 157 -4.06 11.65 18.91
C ALA A 157 -4.43 12.47 17.66
N CYS A 158 -4.69 11.82 16.53
CA CYS A 158 -4.97 12.47 15.24
C CYS A 158 -6.40 12.18 14.76
N ARG A 159 -7.30 11.88 15.70
CA ARG A 159 -8.66 11.44 15.41
C ARG A 159 -9.45 12.50 14.68
N ASN A 160 -9.23 13.77 15.01
CA ASN A 160 -9.82 14.91 14.35
C ASN A 160 -8.72 15.71 13.69
N LEU A 161 -8.91 16.04 12.42
CA LEU A 161 -8.02 16.88 11.62
C LEU A 161 -8.85 18.05 11.12
N SER A 162 -8.37 19.28 11.28
CA SER A 162 -9.05 20.46 10.75
C SER A 162 -8.15 21.27 9.84
N LEU A 163 -8.77 21.83 8.81
CA LEU A 163 -8.19 22.82 7.93
C LEU A 163 -9.03 24.09 8.04
N HIS A 164 -8.38 25.16 8.48
CA HIS A 164 -8.99 26.48 8.54
C HIS A 164 -8.31 27.43 7.55
N MET A 165 -9.10 27.97 6.63
CA MET A 165 -8.71 29.02 5.71
C MET A 165 -9.29 30.34 6.20
N ALA A 166 -8.44 31.33 6.41
CA ALA A 166 -8.82 32.70 6.76
C ALA A 166 -8.08 33.66 5.80
N GLY A 167 -8.83 34.26 4.87
CA GLY A 167 -8.27 35.00 3.74
C GLY A 167 -7.32 34.12 2.93
N ALA A 168 -6.05 34.52 2.83
CA ALA A 168 -5.00 33.76 2.14
C ALA A 168 -4.18 32.83 3.06
N ASN A 169 -4.52 32.76 4.36
CA ASN A 169 -3.78 31.96 5.32
C ASN A 169 -4.47 30.60 5.55
N ILE A 170 -3.71 29.52 5.44
CA ILE A 170 -4.18 28.17 5.75
C ILE A 170 -3.50 27.72 7.03
N SER A 171 -4.31 27.26 7.99
CA SER A 171 -3.86 26.68 9.24
C SER A 171 -4.41 25.25 9.39
N TYR A 172 -3.56 24.38 9.93
CA TYR A 172 -3.85 22.98 10.16
C TYR A 172 -3.82 22.69 11.65
N ALA A 173 -4.85 22.05 12.18
CA ALA A 173 -4.92 21.63 13.57
C ALA A 173 -5.41 20.19 13.67
N SER A 174 -5.19 19.55 14.83
CA SER A 174 -5.58 18.18 15.07
C SER A 174 -5.88 17.96 16.54
N GLY A 175 -6.64 16.92 16.88
CA GLY A 175 -6.93 16.62 18.27
C GLY A 175 -7.64 15.29 18.50
N PRO A 176 -7.67 14.84 19.76
CA PRO A 176 -8.47 13.67 20.15
C PRO A 176 -9.98 13.92 20.08
N ASP A 177 -10.38 15.19 20.12
CA ASP A 177 -11.76 15.65 20.02
C ASP A 177 -11.89 16.79 18.99
N ALA A 178 -13.12 17.25 18.78
CA ALA A 178 -13.47 18.25 17.79
C ALA A 178 -12.88 19.65 18.06
N THR A 179 -12.31 19.90 19.24
CA THR A 179 -11.66 21.18 19.57
C THR A 179 -10.27 21.31 18.94
N VAL A 180 -9.72 20.22 18.40
CA VAL A 180 -8.44 20.18 17.65
C VAL A 180 -7.27 20.88 18.36
N ALA A 181 -7.20 20.72 19.68
CA ALA A 181 -6.29 21.44 20.58
C ALA A 181 -4.95 20.73 20.84
N ASN A 182 -4.43 19.92 19.91
CA ASN A 182 -3.11 19.30 20.09
C ASN A 182 -1.99 20.34 20.18
N PRO A 183 -0.97 20.10 21.03
CA PRO A 183 0.25 20.91 21.01
C PRO A 183 1.00 20.72 19.67
N ASP A 184 1.77 21.72 19.25
CA ASP A 184 2.45 21.77 17.94
C ASP A 184 3.28 20.52 17.61
N SER A 185 3.95 19.92 18.61
CA SER A 185 4.73 18.70 18.41
C SER A 185 3.88 17.50 18.01
N VAL A 186 2.67 17.39 18.53
CA VAL A 186 1.72 16.32 18.18
C VAL A 186 1.02 16.68 16.88
N ASN A 187 0.61 17.94 16.72
CA ASN A 187 -0.02 18.42 15.50
C ASN A 187 0.84 18.16 14.26
N ARG A 188 2.13 18.49 14.31
CA ARG A 188 3.06 18.20 13.22
C ARG A 188 3.17 16.70 12.90
N LYS A 189 3.07 15.81 13.88
CA LYS A 189 3.06 14.35 13.64
C LYS A 189 1.79 13.88 12.95
N CYS A 190 0.65 14.51 13.24
CA CYS A 190 -0.61 14.19 12.59
C CYS A 190 -0.59 14.54 11.10
N TRP A 191 0.01 15.70 10.76
CA TRP A 191 0.05 16.23 9.40
C TRP A 191 1.29 15.83 8.58
N ASN A 192 2.29 15.20 9.19
CA ASN A 192 3.47 14.69 8.50
C ASN A 192 3.23 13.27 7.96
N LEU A 193 2.63 13.17 6.77
CA LEU A 193 2.25 11.91 6.09
C LEU A 193 3.37 11.23 5.31
#